data_AF-A0A2G5IM45-F1
#
_entry.id   AF-A0A2G5IM45-F1
#
_cell.length_a   1.000
_cell.length_b   1.000
_cell.length_c   1.000
_cell.angle_alpha   90.00
_cell.angle_beta   90.00
_cell.angle_gamma   90.00
#
_symmetry.space_group_name_H-M   'P 1'
#
loop_
_entity.id
_entity.type
_entity.pdbx_description
1 polymer ?
#
loop_
_entity_poly.entity_id
_entity_poly.type
_entity_poly.pdbx_seq_one_letter_code
_entity_poly.pdbx_strand_id
1 'polypeptide(L)'
;MSTGHEDVRDLLAAWAFGALPPAEQQTVPLHLAECEPCATEAERLRETVRLLDGPRAEAPAGGSAAGPVPPGLSALALRSRPAPPLVAPHAAPYAAAVAGLQALLRELDVSRTWGTPVVHDWDVQATVAHLIAADEPLARRLGLAPRVPETEVPETEVAEAEAAEGTEWEAAWDARTAAVIAYERGRTPEETVAAWSAQAGALLATPEATDPERAAHATTLMGVRLPVADHFAVRAFEAWIHTDDIGRALGLTVPPPPDPHLWRLVRLAVRILGMALGPTAPPVLFAVTGGGRDAQWVLGSEDEPVRAELVVDPVDFCLLVGGRYAPAEVPRGATGDDAAIGAVLERAASLAWL
;
A
#
# COMPACT_ATOMS: atom_id res chain seq x y z
N MET A 1 -3.03 -35.04 34.89
CA MET A 1 -2.02 -34.45 33.99
C MET A 1 -2.49 -34.54 32.52
N SER A 2 -3.76 -34.21 32.22
CA SER A 2 -4.36 -34.53 30.91
C SER A 2 -4.83 -33.31 30.12
N THR A 3 -4.97 -32.14 30.74
CA THR A 3 -5.53 -30.95 30.06
C THR A 3 -4.50 -30.30 29.15
N GLY A 4 -3.30 -30.00 29.66
CA GLY A 4 -2.25 -29.33 28.84
C GLY A 4 -1.68 -30.17 27.69
N HIS A 5 -1.82 -31.50 27.70
CA HIS A 5 -1.33 -32.35 26.61
C HIS A 5 -2.24 -32.32 25.39
N GLU A 6 -3.56 -32.30 25.58
CA GLU A 6 -4.52 -32.18 24.46
C GLU A 6 -4.50 -30.76 23.89
N ASP A 7 -4.40 -29.74 24.75
CA ASP A 7 -4.28 -28.34 24.34
C ASP A 7 -3.05 -28.11 23.44
N VAL A 8 -1.89 -28.71 23.79
CA VAL A 8 -0.67 -28.60 22.95
C VAL A 8 -0.82 -29.36 21.64
N ARG A 9 -1.52 -30.51 21.61
CA ARG A 9 -1.75 -31.27 20.37
C ARG A 9 -2.54 -30.47 19.35
N ASP A 10 -3.54 -29.70 19.80
CA ASP A 10 -4.35 -28.84 18.92
C ASP A 10 -3.54 -27.66 18.36
N LEU A 11 -2.44 -27.28 19.02
CA LEU A 11 -1.56 -26.18 18.64
C LEU A 11 -0.37 -26.59 17.75
N LEU A 12 -0.08 -27.89 17.59
CA LEU A 12 1.12 -28.35 16.85
C LEU A 12 1.12 -27.95 15.37
N ALA A 13 -0.05 -27.95 14.72
CA ALA A 13 -0.17 -27.50 13.33
C ALA A 13 0.16 -26.00 13.21
N ALA A 14 -0.45 -25.16 14.05
CA ALA A 14 -0.16 -23.72 14.08
C ALA A 14 1.32 -23.45 14.38
N TRP A 15 1.94 -24.20 15.30
CA TRP A 15 3.38 -24.11 15.58
C TRP A 15 4.25 -24.54 14.40
N ALA A 16 3.87 -25.59 13.66
CA ALA A 16 4.62 -26.05 12.48
C ALA A 16 4.62 -25.01 11.35
N PHE A 17 3.52 -24.26 11.18
CA PHE A 17 3.41 -23.14 10.24
C PHE A 17 3.96 -21.81 10.77
N GLY A 18 4.51 -21.76 11.99
CA GLY A 18 4.99 -20.52 12.60
C GLY A 18 3.88 -19.52 12.96
N ALA A 19 2.64 -19.98 13.08
CA ALA A 19 1.42 -19.18 13.26
C ALA A 19 0.85 -19.23 14.70
N LEU A 20 1.70 -19.43 15.72
CA LEU A 20 1.22 -19.48 17.10
C LEU A 20 0.81 -18.09 17.63
N PRO A 21 -0.34 -18.00 18.33
CA PRO A 21 -0.70 -16.82 19.10
C PRO A 21 0.37 -16.48 20.16
N PRO A 22 0.64 -15.19 20.45
CA PRO A 22 1.68 -14.78 21.40
C PRO A 22 1.58 -15.41 22.79
N ALA A 23 0.35 -15.68 23.26
CA ALA A 23 0.09 -16.31 24.56
C ALA A 23 0.64 -17.75 24.66
N GLU A 24 0.81 -18.45 23.53
CA GLU A 24 1.18 -19.87 23.48
C GLU A 24 2.62 -20.12 23.00
N GLN A 25 3.38 -19.06 22.67
CA GLN A 25 4.74 -19.16 22.12
C GLN A 25 5.76 -19.75 23.11
N GLN A 26 5.46 -19.71 24.43
CA GLN A 26 6.29 -20.34 25.46
C GLN A 26 5.76 -21.73 25.85
N THR A 27 4.44 -21.93 25.82
CA THR A 27 3.77 -23.19 26.23
C THR A 27 4.20 -24.37 25.37
N VAL A 28 4.15 -24.20 24.04
CA VAL A 28 4.41 -25.31 23.10
C VAL A 28 5.87 -25.77 23.15
N PRO A 29 6.90 -24.91 23.05
CA PRO A 29 8.30 -25.35 23.12
C PRO A 29 8.67 -26.04 24.45
N LEU A 30 8.12 -25.59 25.58
CA LEU A 30 8.37 -26.20 26.89
C LEU A 30 7.78 -27.61 26.96
N HIS A 31 6.56 -27.82 26.47
CA HIS A 31 5.93 -29.15 26.44
C HIS A 31 6.64 -30.11 25.47
N LEU A 32 7.10 -29.63 24.31
CA LEU A 32 7.85 -30.46 23.35
C LEU A 32 9.18 -30.95 23.91
N ALA A 33 9.80 -30.22 24.84
CA ALA A 33 11.01 -30.66 25.52
C ALA A 33 10.76 -31.81 26.52
N GLU A 34 9.52 -31.98 26.97
CA GLU A 34 9.14 -32.96 28.01
C GLU A 34 8.26 -34.11 27.46
N CYS A 35 7.80 -34.03 26.21
CA CYS A 35 6.84 -34.96 25.63
C CYS A 35 7.26 -35.48 24.24
N GLU A 36 7.95 -36.63 24.24
CA GLU A 36 8.46 -37.32 23.04
C GLU A 36 7.40 -37.54 21.92
N PRO A 37 6.15 -37.97 22.22
CA PRO A 37 5.13 -38.14 21.17
C PRO A 37 4.74 -36.84 20.48
N CYS A 38 4.65 -35.73 21.23
CA CYS A 38 4.32 -34.43 20.65
C CYS A 38 5.51 -33.87 19.86
N ALA A 39 6.74 -34.08 20.31
CA ALA A 39 7.95 -33.70 19.58
C ALA A 39 8.03 -34.40 18.22
N THR A 40 7.80 -35.72 18.21
CA THR A 40 7.79 -36.53 16.98
C THR A 40 6.73 -36.04 15.99
N GLU A 41 5.52 -35.74 16.47
CA GLU A 41 4.43 -35.25 15.62
C GLU A 41 4.73 -33.84 15.08
N ALA A 42 5.29 -32.97 15.91
CA ALA A 42 5.65 -31.62 15.53
C ALA A 42 6.75 -31.59 14.45
N GLU A 43 7.71 -32.53 14.51
CA GLU A 43 8.72 -32.72 13.46
C GLU A 43 8.10 -33.21 12.13
N ARG A 44 7.18 -34.17 12.19
CA ARG A 44 6.45 -34.65 10.99
C ARG A 44 5.65 -33.53 10.32
N LEU A 45 4.97 -32.71 11.11
CA LEU A 45 4.21 -31.57 10.60
C LEU A 45 5.14 -30.53 9.97
N ARG A 46 6.29 -30.21 10.59
CA ARG A 46 7.30 -29.32 10.00
C ARG A 46 7.87 -29.85 8.69
N GLU A 47 8.12 -31.15 8.61
CA GLU A 47 8.57 -31.76 7.36
C GLU A 47 7.50 -31.70 6.27
N THR A 48 6.24 -31.88 6.64
CA THR A 48 5.10 -31.69 5.74
C THR A 48 5.00 -30.25 5.24
N VAL A 49 5.18 -29.26 6.13
CA VAL A 49 5.22 -27.84 5.77
C VAL A 49 6.38 -27.55 4.80
N ARG A 50 7.58 -28.09 5.05
CA ARG A 50 8.73 -27.95 4.12
C ARG A 50 8.47 -28.54 2.73
N LEU A 51 7.75 -29.67 2.66
CA LEU A 51 7.38 -30.28 1.39
C LEU A 51 6.33 -29.44 0.64
N LEU A 52 5.42 -28.79 1.36
CA LEU A 52 4.42 -27.86 0.81
C LEU A 52 5.03 -26.54 0.34
N ASP A 53 6.04 -26.03 1.06
CA ASP A 53 6.75 -24.79 0.71
C ASP A 53 7.69 -24.95 -0.51
N GLY A 54 7.90 -26.19 -0.98
CA GLY A 54 8.76 -26.51 -2.12
C GLY A 54 10.25 -26.27 -1.85
N PRO A 55 11.17 -26.71 -2.74
CA PRO A 55 12.59 -26.48 -2.54
C PRO A 55 12.89 -24.98 -2.62
N ARG A 56 13.39 -24.42 -1.51
CA ARG A 56 14.00 -23.10 -1.47
C ARG A 56 15.10 -23.06 -2.54
N ALA A 57 15.03 -22.12 -3.47
CA ALA A 57 16.07 -21.92 -4.48
C ALA A 57 17.43 -21.71 -3.78
N GLU A 58 18.26 -22.75 -3.78
CA GLU A 58 19.66 -22.65 -3.42
C GLU A 58 20.35 -21.75 -4.46
N ALA A 59 21.04 -20.73 -3.97
CA ALA A 59 21.89 -19.90 -4.81
C ALA A 59 22.93 -20.78 -5.53
N PRO A 60 23.12 -20.68 -6.85
CA PRO A 60 24.09 -21.50 -7.54
C PRO A 60 25.51 -21.15 -7.05
N ALA A 61 26.19 -22.17 -6.53
CA ALA A 61 27.64 -22.17 -6.39
C ALA A 61 28.29 -21.89 -7.75
N GLY A 62 29.29 -21.02 -7.76
CA GLY A 62 29.75 -20.30 -8.93
C GLY A 62 30.25 -21.12 -10.13
N GLY A 63 30.22 -20.44 -11.28
CA GLY A 63 30.91 -20.85 -12.51
C GLY A 63 30.70 -19.85 -13.66
N SER A 64 31.65 -18.90 -13.82
CA SER A 64 31.91 -18.06 -15.02
C SER A 64 30.84 -17.05 -15.48
N ALA A 65 31.11 -15.85 -15.95
CA ALA A 65 32.31 -15.01 -16.05
C ALA A 65 31.81 -13.56 -16.23
N ALA A 66 32.04 -12.70 -15.24
CA ALA A 66 31.93 -11.25 -15.39
C ALA A 66 32.90 -10.59 -14.41
N GLY A 67 33.59 -9.55 -14.86
CA GLY A 67 34.81 -8.99 -14.25
C GLY A 67 34.70 -8.54 -12.78
N PRO A 68 35.84 -8.34 -12.10
CA PRO A 68 35.86 -8.09 -10.67
C PRO A 68 35.31 -6.70 -10.32
N VAL A 69 34.15 -6.66 -9.67
CA VAL A 69 33.71 -5.51 -8.87
C VAL A 69 34.47 -5.56 -7.53
N PRO A 70 35.17 -4.49 -7.11
CA PRO A 70 36.00 -4.55 -5.91
C PRO A 70 35.14 -4.78 -4.64
N PRO A 71 35.56 -5.69 -3.74
CA PRO A 71 34.86 -5.98 -2.49
C PRO A 71 35.11 -4.82 -1.51
N GLY A 72 34.23 -3.83 -1.53
CA GLY A 72 34.33 -2.68 -0.64
C GLY A 72 33.16 -1.71 -0.76
N LEU A 73 32.57 -1.59 -1.96
CA LEU A 73 31.46 -0.68 -2.22
C LEU A 73 30.14 -1.17 -1.60
N SER A 74 29.89 -2.49 -1.55
CA SER A 74 28.67 -3.04 -0.98
C SER A 74 28.62 -2.92 0.55
N ALA A 75 29.73 -3.15 1.25
CA ALA A 75 29.77 -3.08 2.72
C ALA A 75 29.67 -1.63 3.24
N LEU A 76 30.22 -0.65 2.51
CA LEU A 76 30.04 0.77 2.80
C LEU A 76 28.62 1.24 2.46
N ALA A 77 28.05 0.82 1.32
CA ALA A 77 26.67 1.15 0.95
C ALA A 77 25.63 0.56 1.92
N LEU A 78 25.89 -0.63 2.50
CA LEU A 78 25.05 -1.22 3.55
C LEU A 78 25.20 -0.52 4.92
N ARG A 79 26.37 0.05 5.22
CA ARG A 79 26.63 0.82 6.45
C ARG A 79 26.13 2.26 6.40
N SER A 80 25.94 2.79 5.20
CA SER A 80 25.42 4.14 4.95
C SER A 80 23.90 4.17 4.74
N ARG A 81 23.22 3.02 4.73
CA ARG A 81 21.76 2.98 4.74
C ARG A 81 21.28 3.39 6.13
N PRO A 82 20.50 4.48 6.27
CA PRO A 82 19.77 4.75 7.50
C PRO A 82 18.99 3.50 7.88
N ALA A 83 19.01 3.14 9.17
CA ALA A 83 18.14 2.05 9.63
C ALA A 83 16.70 2.41 9.24
N PRO A 84 15.94 1.47 8.66
CA PRO A 84 14.55 1.74 8.32
C PRO A 84 13.82 2.17 9.59
N PRO A 85 12.91 3.16 9.50
CA PRO A 85 12.15 3.59 10.66
C PRO A 85 11.39 2.40 11.25
N LEU A 86 11.46 2.25 12.58
CA LEU A 86 10.74 1.20 13.30
C LEU A 86 9.25 1.58 13.33
N VAL A 87 8.52 1.23 12.27
CA VAL A 87 7.09 1.46 12.15
C VAL A 87 6.30 0.20 12.43
N ALA A 88 5.05 0.38 12.85
CA ALA A 88 4.10 -0.71 13.03
C ALA A 88 3.68 -1.30 11.66
N PRO A 89 3.13 -2.54 11.64
CA PRO A 89 2.75 -3.21 10.39
C PRO A 89 1.79 -2.43 9.48
N HIS A 90 1.02 -1.47 10.01
CA HIS A 90 0.13 -0.62 9.21
C HIS A 90 0.81 0.50 8.45
N ALA A 91 1.90 1.05 8.98
CA ALA A 91 2.68 2.08 8.31
C ALA A 91 3.83 1.50 7.46
N ALA A 92 4.13 0.21 7.58
CA ALA A 92 5.17 -0.47 6.81
C ALA A 92 5.04 -0.34 5.27
N PRO A 93 3.83 -0.43 4.66
CA PRO A 93 3.68 -0.17 3.22
C PRO A 93 4.07 1.25 2.83
N TYR A 94 3.72 2.25 3.64
CA TYR A 94 4.07 3.65 3.36
C TYR A 94 5.57 3.89 3.49
N ALA A 95 6.19 3.34 4.54
CA ALA A 95 7.65 3.39 4.69
C ALA A 95 8.38 2.77 3.49
N ALA A 96 7.89 1.65 2.98
CA ALA A 96 8.45 0.98 1.81
C ALA A 96 8.25 1.80 0.52
N ALA A 97 7.05 2.38 0.31
CA ALA A 97 6.77 3.21 -0.85
C ALA A 97 7.63 4.49 -0.87
N VAL A 98 7.78 5.15 0.28
CA VAL A 98 8.68 6.31 0.46
C VAL A 98 10.13 5.93 0.13
N ALA A 99 10.62 4.80 0.65
CA ALA A 99 11.97 4.33 0.35
C ALA A 99 12.16 3.98 -1.14
N GLY A 100 11.12 3.44 -1.79
CA GLY A 100 11.08 3.16 -3.22
C GLY A 100 11.21 4.43 -4.06
N LEU A 101 10.38 5.43 -3.78
CA LEU A 101 10.44 6.72 -4.46
C LEU A 101 11.79 7.42 -4.22
N GLN A 102 12.30 7.43 -2.99
CA GLN A 102 13.64 7.96 -2.69
C GLN A 102 14.76 7.25 -3.44
N ALA A 103 14.61 5.96 -3.76
CA ALA A 103 15.58 5.25 -4.58
C ALA A 103 15.51 5.71 -6.04
N LEU A 104 14.31 5.78 -6.61
CA LEU A 104 14.08 6.25 -7.98
C LEU A 104 14.57 7.70 -8.18
N LEU A 105 14.23 8.62 -7.27
CA LEU A 105 14.62 10.02 -7.37
C LEU A 105 16.14 10.24 -7.28
N ARG A 106 16.87 9.37 -6.56
CA ARG A 106 18.35 9.43 -6.54
C ARG A 106 18.98 9.02 -7.86
N GLU A 107 18.30 8.21 -8.68
CA GLU A 107 18.75 7.90 -10.04
C GLU A 107 18.55 9.09 -10.98
N LEU A 108 17.49 9.88 -10.77
CA LEU A 108 17.18 11.10 -11.52
C LEU A 108 18.15 12.25 -11.29
N ASP A 109 18.72 12.36 -10.09
CA ASP A 109 19.71 13.40 -9.78
C ASP A 109 20.93 13.35 -10.73
N VAL A 110 21.20 12.18 -11.30
CA VAL A 110 22.27 11.97 -12.29
C VAL A 110 21.83 12.38 -13.71
N SER A 111 20.58 12.09 -14.10
CA SER A 111 20.07 12.35 -15.46
C SER A 111 19.51 13.76 -15.66
N ARG A 112 19.15 14.48 -14.58
CA ARG A 112 18.54 15.83 -14.60
C ARG A 112 17.26 15.94 -15.44
N THR A 113 16.48 14.86 -15.54
CA THR A 113 15.25 14.77 -16.35
C THR A 113 13.98 15.16 -15.58
N TRP A 114 14.04 16.20 -14.75
CA TRP A 114 12.93 16.63 -13.88
C TRP A 114 11.69 17.15 -14.63
N GLY A 115 11.89 17.75 -15.81
CA GLY A 115 10.80 18.23 -16.67
C GLY A 115 10.15 17.14 -17.54
N THR A 116 10.43 15.85 -17.27
CA THR A 116 9.81 14.75 -18.03
C THR A 116 8.33 14.68 -17.67
N PRO A 117 7.41 14.73 -18.64
CA PRO A 117 5.98 14.55 -18.38
C PRO A 117 5.69 13.16 -17.82
N VAL A 118 4.87 13.07 -16.77
CA VAL A 118 4.59 11.84 -16.03
C VAL A 118 3.14 11.42 -16.18
N VAL A 119 2.22 12.21 -15.62
CA VAL A 119 0.77 11.95 -15.62
C VAL A 119 0.06 13.29 -15.59
N HIS A 120 -1.17 13.35 -16.11
CA HIS A 120 -1.88 14.61 -16.33
C HIS A 120 -1.02 15.58 -17.16
N ASP A 121 -0.90 16.83 -16.72
CA ASP A 121 0.04 17.83 -17.23
C ASP A 121 1.26 18.01 -16.32
N TRP A 122 1.53 17.05 -15.42
CA TRP A 122 2.60 17.12 -14.42
C TRP A 122 3.89 16.52 -14.95
N ASP A 123 5.00 17.20 -14.67
CA ASP A 123 6.34 16.65 -14.77
C ASP A 123 6.75 15.96 -13.45
N VAL A 124 7.97 15.41 -13.39
CA VAL A 124 8.44 14.70 -12.19
C VAL A 124 8.40 15.59 -10.94
N GLN A 125 8.81 16.86 -11.06
CA GLN A 125 8.81 17.77 -9.91
C GLN A 125 7.37 18.04 -9.44
N ALA A 126 6.45 18.27 -10.38
CA ALA A 126 5.04 18.45 -10.08
C ALA A 126 4.40 17.20 -9.45
N THR A 127 4.77 15.99 -9.89
CA THR A 127 4.31 14.74 -9.25
C THR A 127 4.81 14.62 -7.81
N VAL A 128 6.07 14.97 -7.52
CA VAL A 128 6.58 14.99 -6.14
C VAL A 128 5.90 16.07 -5.30
N ALA A 129 5.63 17.24 -5.89
CA ALA A 129 4.88 18.30 -5.23
C ALA A 129 3.44 17.88 -4.92
N HIS A 130 2.77 17.17 -5.83
CA HIS A 130 1.46 16.58 -5.59
C HIS A 130 1.50 15.66 -4.35
N LEU A 131 2.52 14.81 -4.21
CA LEU A 131 2.65 13.95 -3.02
C LEU A 131 2.80 14.74 -1.70
N ILE A 132 3.37 15.96 -1.74
CA ILE A 132 3.36 16.87 -0.58
C ILE A 132 1.93 17.29 -0.24
N ALA A 133 1.15 17.72 -1.24
CA ALA A 133 -0.26 18.06 -1.05
C ALA A 133 -1.05 16.84 -0.55
N ALA A 134 -0.72 15.65 -1.07
CA ALA A 134 -1.41 14.43 -0.72
C ALA A 134 -1.18 13.99 0.73
N ASP A 135 0.04 14.08 1.22
CA ASP A 135 0.36 13.72 2.61
C ASP A 135 -0.13 14.77 3.64
N GLU A 136 -0.41 16.00 3.20
CA GLU A 136 -0.72 17.13 4.07
C GLU A 136 -1.97 16.96 4.97
N PRO A 137 -3.13 16.44 4.51
CA PRO A 137 -4.30 16.26 5.35
C PRO A 137 -4.02 15.32 6.53
N LEU A 138 -3.29 14.23 6.30
CA LEU A 138 -2.88 13.32 7.35
C LEU A 138 -1.86 14.00 8.28
N ALA A 139 -0.89 14.72 7.71
CA ALA A 139 0.12 15.44 8.49
C ALA A 139 -0.53 16.47 9.44
N ARG A 140 -1.46 17.29 8.94
CA ARG A 140 -2.23 18.27 9.74
C ARG A 140 -3.06 17.57 10.81
N ARG A 141 -3.74 16.47 10.46
CA ARG A 141 -4.57 15.70 11.41
C ARG A 141 -3.74 15.16 12.59
N LEU A 142 -2.49 14.80 12.34
CA LEU A 142 -1.53 14.32 13.33
C LEU A 142 -0.71 15.43 14.00
N GLY A 143 -1.05 16.71 13.77
CA GLY A 143 -0.44 17.86 14.42
C GLY A 143 0.94 18.26 13.87
N LEU A 144 1.28 17.81 12.65
CA LEU A 144 2.51 18.23 11.98
C LEU A 144 2.30 19.58 11.28
N ALA A 145 3.34 20.42 11.29
CA ALA A 145 3.31 21.69 10.59
C ALA A 145 3.29 21.47 9.06
N PRO A 146 2.49 22.25 8.30
CA PRO A 146 2.46 22.15 6.84
C PRO A 146 3.83 22.53 6.25
N ARG A 147 4.22 21.89 5.15
CA ARG A 147 5.48 22.19 4.44
C ARG A 147 5.37 23.39 3.50
N VAL A 148 4.18 23.60 2.96
CA VAL A 148 3.88 24.67 2.02
C VAL A 148 2.94 25.64 2.72
N PRO A 149 3.18 26.96 2.65
CA PRO A 149 2.28 27.96 3.21
C PRO A 149 0.82 27.73 2.79
N GLU A 150 -0.10 28.10 3.67
CA GLU A 150 -1.51 28.14 3.31
C GLU A 150 -1.71 29.21 2.25
N THR A 151 -2.48 28.87 1.21
CA THR A 151 -2.98 29.87 0.27
C THR A 151 -4.00 30.71 1.05
N GLU A 152 -3.83 32.03 1.11
CA GLU A 152 -4.86 32.91 1.68
C GLU A 152 -6.12 32.79 0.81
N VAL A 153 -7.10 32.02 1.30
CA VAL A 153 -8.45 31.97 0.71
C VAL A 153 -9.26 33.11 1.36
N PRO A 154 -9.86 34.03 0.59
CA PRO A 154 -10.71 35.08 1.15
C PRO A 154 -11.80 34.48 2.05
N GLU A 155 -12.03 35.08 3.24
CA GLU A 155 -12.98 34.58 4.26
C GLU A 155 -14.40 34.31 3.71
N THR A 156 -14.79 34.98 2.63
CA THR A 156 -16.08 34.82 1.96
C THR A 156 -16.23 33.49 1.24
N GLU A 157 -15.15 32.92 0.71
CA GLU A 157 -15.16 31.64 -0.02
C GLU A 157 -15.14 30.45 0.96
N VAL A 158 -14.55 30.63 2.14
CA VAL A 158 -14.53 29.62 3.22
C VAL A 158 -15.92 29.41 3.82
N ALA A 159 -16.69 30.49 4.00
CA ALA A 159 -18.04 30.42 4.56
C ALA A 159 -19.07 29.78 3.59
N GLU A 160 -18.86 29.93 2.29
CA GLU A 160 -19.68 29.25 1.27
C GLU A 160 -19.31 27.77 1.15
N ALA A 161 -18.03 27.44 1.35
CA ALA A 161 -17.51 26.08 1.33
C ALA A 161 -17.99 25.22 2.52
N GLU A 162 -17.91 25.76 3.73
CA GLU A 162 -18.37 25.08 4.94
C GLU A 162 -19.88 24.75 4.94
N ALA A 163 -20.67 25.38 4.06
CA ALA A 163 -22.12 25.19 3.95
C ALA A 163 -22.55 24.11 2.95
N ALA A 164 -21.65 23.56 2.12
CA ALA A 164 -21.99 22.67 1.01
C ALA A 164 -21.37 21.26 1.15
N GLU A 165 -22.05 20.34 1.85
CA GLU A 165 -21.59 18.95 1.95
C GLU A 165 -21.80 18.16 0.64
N GLY A 166 -20.71 17.60 0.08
CA GLY A 166 -20.77 16.44 -0.82
C GLY A 166 -19.91 16.50 -2.09
N THR A 167 -19.56 17.68 -2.59
CA THR A 167 -18.77 17.89 -3.83
C THR A 167 -17.51 18.74 -3.63
N GLU A 168 -17.28 19.23 -2.42
CA GLU A 168 -16.23 20.22 -2.18
C GLU A 168 -14.85 19.67 -1.87
N TRP A 169 -14.76 18.46 -1.31
CA TRP A 169 -13.45 17.94 -0.90
C TRP A 169 -12.56 17.64 -2.12
N GLU A 170 -13.14 17.19 -3.24
CA GLU A 170 -12.43 16.97 -4.51
C GLU A 170 -11.95 18.30 -5.10
N ALA A 171 -12.81 19.32 -5.16
CA ALA A 171 -12.44 20.65 -5.64
C ALA A 171 -11.37 21.30 -4.74
N ALA A 172 -11.49 21.16 -3.42
CA ALA A 172 -10.51 21.64 -2.46
C ALA A 172 -9.17 20.88 -2.57
N TRP A 173 -9.22 19.57 -2.83
CA TRP A 173 -8.04 18.75 -3.11
C TRP A 173 -7.33 19.22 -4.37
N ASP A 174 -8.06 19.37 -5.48
CA ASP A 174 -7.50 19.83 -6.75
C ASP A 174 -6.90 21.23 -6.62
N ALA A 175 -7.60 22.15 -5.98
CA ALA A 175 -7.12 23.50 -5.71
C ALA A 175 -5.85 23.48 -4.85
N ARG A 176 -5.81 22.62 -3.81
CA ARG A 176 -4.63 22.51 -2.95
C ARG A 176 -3.45 21.89 -3.66
N THR A 177 -3.66 20.82 -4.43
CA THR A 177 -2.65 20.18 -5.27
C THR A 177 -2.07 21.19 -6.26
N ALA A 178 -2.91 21.95 -6.97
CA ALA A 178 -2.47 22.99 -7.89
C ALA A 178 -1.65 24.09 -7.20
N ALA A 179 -2.07 24.52 -6.00
CA ALA A 179 -1.36 25.53 -5.22
C ALA A 179 0.04 25.04 -4.76
N VAL A 180 0.13 23.79 -4.29
CA VAL A 180 1.40 23.18 -3.89
C VAL A 180 2.33 23.01 -5.10
N ILE A 181 1.81 22.51 -6.23
CA ILE A 181 2.58 22.41 -7.47
C ILE A 181 3.09 23.78 -7.93
N ALA A 182 2.23 24.81 -7.89
CA ALA A 182 2.63 26.17 -8.27
C ALA A 182 3.72 26.74 -7.35
N TYR A 183 3.61 26.50 -6.04
CA TYR A 183 4.62 26.90 -5.06
C TYR A 183 5.95 26.18 -5.29
N GLU A 184 5.92 24.86 -5.46
CA GLU A 184 7.14 24.05 -5.65
C GLU A 184 7.80 24.28 -7.00
N ARG A 185 7.07 24.67 -8.04
CA ARG A 185 7.64 25.07 -9.35
C ARG A 185 8.59 26.28 -9.24
N GLY A 186 8.43 27.11 -8.21
CA GLY A 186 9.35 28.22 -7.93
C GLY A 186 10.66 27.80 -7.22
N ARG A 187 10.80 26.52 -6.84
CA ARG A 187 11.91 25.96 -6.07
C ARG A 187 12.72 25.00 -6.94
N THR A 188 13.94 24.64 -6.51
CA THR A 188 14.69 23.59 -7.23
C THR A 188 14.07 22.21 -6.96
N PRO A 189 14.20 21.25 -7.88
CA PRO A 189 13.72 19.90 -7.64
C PRO A 189 14.29 19.28 -6.36
N GLU A 190 15.56 19.54 -6.04
CA GLU A 190 16.18 19.07 -4.80
C GLU A 190 15.50 19.64 -3.55
N GLU A 191 15.07 20.90 -3.59
CA GLU A 191 14.31 21.53 -2.50
C GLU A 191 12.91 20.93 -2.34
N THR A 192 12.25 20.59 -3.45
CA THR A 192 10.95 19.89 -3.46
C THR A 192 11.08 18.48 -2.90
N VAL A 193 12.10 17.71 -3.33
CA VAL A 193 12.39 16.37 -2.80
C VAL A 193 12.72 16.42 -1.31
N ALA A 194 13.47 17.42 -0.86
CA ALA A 194 13.78 17.61 0.55
C ALA A 194 12.51 17.91 1.37
N ALA A 195 11.61 18.76 0.86
CA ALA A 195 10.33 19.07 1.51
C ALA A 195 9.43 17.83 1.63
N TRP A 196 9.26 17.09 0.52
CA TRP A 196 8.52 15.82 0.50
C TRP A 196 9.12 14.79 1.46
N SER A 197 10.43 14.53 1.36
CA SER A 197 11.13 13.56 2.22
C SER A 197 11.01 13.91 3.70
N ALA A 198 11.07 15.21 4.04
CA ALA A 198 10.91 15.67 5.42
C ALA A 198 9.46 15.49 5.91
N GLN A 199 8.44 15.66 5.07
CA GLN A 199 7.05 15.40 5.45
C GLN A 199 6.81 13.91 5.67
N ALA A 200 7.22 13.07 4.72
CA ALA A 200 7.08 11.62 4.81
C ALA A 200 7.82 11.06 6.04
N GLY A 201 9.04 11.53 6.29
CA GLY A 201 9.81 11.18 7.48
C GLY A 201 9.13 11.61 8.78
N ALA A 202 8.51 12.79 8.82
CA ALA A 202 7.77 13.25 9.99
C ALA A 202 6.49 12.44 10.24
N LEU A 203 5.75 12.08 9.19
CA LEU A 203 4.59 11.18 9.26
C LEU A 203 4.99 9.82 9.82
N LEU A 204 6.06 9.22 9.30
CA LEU A 204 6.58 7.93 9.76
C LEU A 204 7.17 7.98 11.19
N ALA A 205 7.50 9.17 11.68
CA ALA A 205 7.96 9.39 13.06
C ALA A 205 6.82 9.68 14.06
N THR A 206 5.57 9.79 13.59
CA THR A 206 4.42 9.99 14.49
C THR A 206 4.21 8.75 15.38
N PRO A 207 3.68 8.92 16.60
CA PRO A 207 3.29 7.79 17.42
C PRO A 207 2.26 6.89 16.72
N GLU A 208 1.37 7.44 15.93
CA GLU A 208 0.39 6.70 15.13
C GLU A 208 1.05 5.81 14.08
N ALA A 209 2.26 6.12 13.58
CA ALA A 209 3.00 5.23 12.69
C ALA A 209 3.62 4.03 13.43
N THR A 210 3.80 4.11 14.75
CA THR A 210 4.50 3.09 15.56
C THR A 210 3.58 2.33 16.51
N ASP A 211 2.37 2.83 16.76
CA ASP A 211 1.39 2.27 17.68
C ASP A 211 0.03 2.00 16.99
N PRO A 212 -0.35 0.73 16.76
CA PRO A 212 -1.63 0.36 16.16
C PRO A 212 -2.86 0.86 16.94
N GLU A 213 -2.80 0.94 18.28
CA GLU A 213 -3.95 1.35 19.09
C GLU A 213 -4.26 2.82 18.88
N ARG A 214 -3.22 3.65 18.83
CA ARG A 214 -3.36 5.08 18.51
C ARG A 214 -3.85 5.30 17.09
N ALA A 215 -3.40 4.46 16.16
CA ALA A 215 -3.80 4.52 14.76
C ALA A 215 -5.23 4.00 14.49
N ALA A 216 -5.88 3.36 15.48
CA ALA A 216 -7.20 2.76 15.30
C ALA A 216 -8.35 3.78 15.22
N HIS A 217 -8.15 5.02 15.67
CA HIS A 217 -9.19 6.04 15.62
C HIS A 217 -9.54 6.45 14.18
N ALA A 218 -10.83 6.47 13.86
CA ALA A 218 -11.33 6.83 12.55
C ALA A 218 -11.42 8.35 12.36
N THR A 219 -10.89 8.83 11.24
CA THR A 219 -10.93 10.24 10.82
C THR A 219 -11.34 10.33 9.36
N THR A 220 -12.11 11.36 9.01
CA THR A 220 -12.46 11.63 7.61
C THR A 220 -11.35 12.44 6.98
N LEU A 221 -10.73 11.90 5.93
CA LEU A 221 -9.82 12.63 5.05
C LEU A 221 -10.26 12.36 3.62
N MET A 222 -10.29 13.39 2.77
CA MET A 222 -10.62 13.26 1.35
C MET A 222 -11.90 12.45 1.11
N GLY A 223 -12.99 12.85 1.78
CA GLY A 223 -14.31 12.25 1.62
C GLY A 223 -14.50 10.87 2.27
N VAL A 224 -13.45 10.20 2.74
CA VAL A 224 -13.55 8.83 3.30
C VAL A 224 -13.18 8.80 4.78
N ARG A 225 -14.07 8.21 5.58
CA ARG A 225 -13.85 7.98 7.00
C ARG A 225 -13.17 6.64 7.24
N LEU A 226 -11.88 6.67 7.54
CA LEU A 226 -11.04 5.49 7.79
C LEU A 226 -10.25 5.64 9.10
N PRO A 227 -9.85 4.54 9.76
CA PRO A 227 -8.79 4.56 10.77
C PRO A 227 -7.53 5.26 10.25
N VAL A 228 -6.81 5.98 11.12
CA VAL A 228 -5.49 6.54 10.78
C VAL A 228 -4.55 5.47 10.21
N ALA A 229 -4.62 4.24 10.73
CA ALA A 229 -3.86 3.11 10.22
C ALA A 229 -4.10 2.83 8.73
N ASP A 230 -5.32 3.03 8.25
CA ASP A 230 -5.68 2.82 6.85
C ASP A 230 -5.32 4.04 6.00
N HIS A 231 -5.34 5.25 6.56
CA HIS A 231 -4.83 6.45 5.87
C HIS A 231 -3.34 6.34 5.55
N PHE A 232 -2.53 5.69 6.38
CA PHE A 232 -1.15 5.33 6.01
C PHE A 232 -1.09 4.40 4.79
N ALA A 233 -2.01 3.43 4.69
CA ALA A 233 -2.08 2.56 3.52
C ALA A 233 -2.57 3.30 2.27
N VAL A 234 -3.46 4.30 2.39
CA VAL A 234 -3.80 5.20 1.28
C VAL A 234 -2.55 5.97 0.82
N ARG A 235 -1.77 6.56 1.72
CA ARG A 235 -0.52 7.26 1.34
C ARG A 235 0.52 6.32 0.73
N ALA A 236 0.57 5.07 1.16
CA ALA A 236 1.40 4.04 0.52
C ALA A 236 0.97 3.76 -0.92
N PHE A 237 -0.36 3.72 -1.16
CA PHE A 237 -0.94 3.55 -2.49
C PHE A 237 -0.52 4.72 -3.41
N GLU A 238 -0.75 5.97 -2.98
CA GLU A 238 -0.37 7.16 -3.78
C GLU A 238 1.12 7.17 -4.12
N ALA A 239 1.96 6.99 -3.11
CA ALA A 239 3.40 7.05 -3.28
C ALA A 239 3.89 5.96 -4.24
N TRP A 240 3.33 4.75 -4.18
CA TRP A 240 3.71 3.67 -5.09
C TRP A 240 3.19 3.91 -6.51
N ILE A 241 1.93 4.29 -6.70
CA ILE A 241 1.37 4.57 -8.04
C ILE A 241 2.18 5.67 -8.73
N HIS A 242 2.48 6.75 -8.04
CA HIS A 242 3.28 7.83 -8.62
C HIS A 242 4.77 7.48 -8.78
N THR A 243 5.30 6.55 -7.99
CA THR A 243 6.62 5.97 -8.27
C THR A 243 6.58 5.18 -9.59
N ASP A 244 5.54 4.37 -9.82
CA ASP A 244 5.35 3.63 -11.08
C ASP A 244 5.16 4.59 -12.26
N ASP A 245 4.36 5.65 -12.11
CA ASP A 245 4.17 6.66 -13.16
C ASP A 245 5.52 7.30 -13.57
N ILE A 246 6.33 7.74 -12.60
CA ILE A 246 7.65 8.31 -12.85
C ILE A 246 8.55 7.26 -13.51
N GLY A 247 8.53 6.01 -13.02
CA GLY A 247 9.28 4.91 -13.62
C GLY A 247 8.95 4.73 -15.10
N ARG A 248 7.67 4.61 -15.44
CA ARG A 248 7.20 4.46 -16.83
C ARG A 248 7.60 5.64 -17.71
N ALA A 249 7.44 6.87 -17.22
CA ALA A 249 7.82 8.08 -17.94
C ALA A 249 9.32 8.11 -18.29
N LEU A 250 10.16 7.49 -17.47
CA LEU A 250 11.60 7.39 -17.66
C LEU A 250 12.05 6.10 -18.38
N GLY A 251 11.13 5.20 -18.70
CA GLY A 251 11.45 3.88 -19.25
C GLY A 251 12.13 2.94 -18.24
N LEU A 252 11.94 3.19 -16.94
CA LEU A 252 12.44 2.37 -15.85
C LEU A 252 11.34 1.43 -15.33
N THR A 253 11.71 0.19 -15.04
CA THR A 253 10.79 -0.77 -14.42
C THR A 253 10.79 -0.56 -12.91
N VAL A 254 9.65 -0.16 -12.36
CA VAL A 254 9.41 -0.13 -10.91
C VAL A 254 8.78 -1.46 -10.51
N PRO A 255 9.38 -2.23 -9.60
CA PRO A 255 8.77 -3.47 -9.13
C PRO A 255 7.50 -3.16 -8.32
N PRO A 256 6.51 -4.08 -8.32
CA PRO A 256 5.35 -3.94 -7.45
C PRO A 256 5.77 -3.98 -5.97
N PRO A 257 4.91 -3.54 -5.04
CA PRO A 257 5.17 -3.64 -3.61
C PRO A 257 5.34 -5.11 -3.22
N PRO A 258 6.14 -5.42 -2.17
CA PRO A 258 6.22 -6.78 -1.66
C PRO A 258 4.82 -7.35 -1.36
N ASP A 259 4.60 -8.64 -1.62
CA ASP A 259 3.27 -9.27 -1.53
C ASP A 259 2.47 -8.92 -0.26
N PRO A 260 3.05 -8.92 0.96
CA PRO A 260 2.29 -8.55 2.16
C PRO A 260 1.78 -7.11 2.13
N HIS A 261 2.54 -6.20 1.54
CA HIS A 261 2.16 -4.80 1.37
C HIS A 261 1.12 -4.66 0.26
N LEU A 262 1.34 -5.29 -0.91
CA LEU A 262 0.40 -5.27 -2.02
C LEU A 262 -0.98 -5.78 -1.60
N TRP A 263 -1.05 -6.91 -0.90
CA TRP A 263 -2.32 -7.45 -0.42
C TRP A 263 -3.04 -6.56 0.61
N ARG A 264 -2.28 -5.75 1.36
CA ARG A 264 -2.88 -4.75 2.25
C ARG A 264 -3.51 -3.61 1.45
N LEU A 265 -2.86 -3.17 0.38
CA LEU A 265 -3.41 -2.17 -0.54
C LEU A 265 -4.64 -2.70 -1.27
N VAL A 266 -4.58 -3.92 -1.80
CA VAL A 266 -5.72 -4.58 -2.47
C VAL A 266 -6.93 -4.66 -1.55
N ARG A 267 -6.77 -5.18 -0.33
CA ARG A 267 -7.89 -5.30 0.64
C ARG A 267 -8.49 -3.95 0.99
N LEU A 268 -7.67 -2.91 1.13
CA LEU A 268 -8.15 -1.55 1.34
C LEU A 268 -8.96 -1.06 0.12
N ALA A 269 -8.42 -1.20 -1.08
CA ALA A 269 -9.05 -0.77 -2.32
C ALA A 269 -10.40 -1.49 -2.57
N VAL A 270 -10.48 -2.80 -2.34
CA VAL A 270 -11.75 -3.55 -2.44
C VAL A 270 -12.78 -3.05 -1.44
N ARG A 271 -12.38 -2.76 -0.19
CA ARG A 271 -13.29 -2.22 0.82
C ARG A 271 -13.80 -0.84 0.44
N ILE A 272 -12.94 0.03 -0.08
CA ILE A 272 -13.33 1.37 -0.58
C ILE A 272 -14.28 1.24 -1.78
N LEU A 273 -13.97 0.34 -2.73
CA LEU A 273 -14.83 0.05 -3.86
C LEU A 273 -16.22 -0.43 -3.45
N GLY A 274 -16.29 -1.35 -2.48
CA GLY A 274 -17.57 -1.81 -1.93
C GLY A 274 -18.39 -0.67 -1.32
N MET A 275 -17.75 0.21 -0.54
CA MET A 275 -18.42 1.41 -0.01
C MET A 275 -18.92 2.35 -1.11
N ALA A 276 -18.13 2.56 -2.16
CA ALA A 276 -18.46 3.47 -3.25
C ALA A 276 -19.53 2.91 -4.21
N LEU A 277 -19.60 1.59 -4.39
CA LEU A 277 -20.68 0.92 -5.13
C LEU A 277 -22.01 0.98 -4.38
N GLY A 278 -21.97 0.82 -3.06
CA GLY A 278 -23.14 0.79 -2.21
C GLY A 278 -23.93 -0.53 -2.28
N PRO A 279 -24.89 -0.73 -1.35
CA PRO A 279 -25.56 -2.02 -1.16
C PRO A 279 -26.66 -2.32 -2.19
N THR A 280 -26.93 -1.41 -3.12
CA THR A 280 -27.97 -1.57 -4.14
C THR A 280 -27.43 -1.88 -5.53
N ALA A 281 -26.09 -1.87 -5.69
CA ALA A 281 -25.48 -2.25 -6.96
C ALA A 281 -25.73 -3.73 -7.26
N PRO A 282 -25.92 -4.13 -8.54
CA PRO A 282 -26.03 -5.53 -8.92
C PRO A 282 -24.83 -6.35 -8.41
N PRO A 283 -25.04 -7.48 -7.71
CA PRO A 283 -23.94 -8.19 -7.07
C PRO A 283 -22.99 -8.84 -8.06
N VAL A 284 -21.69 -8.62 -7.85
CA VAL A 284 -20.60 -9.21 -8.61
C VAL A 284 -19.67 -9.97 -7.66
N LEU A 285 -19.39 -11.23 -7.97
CA LEU A 285 -18.32 -11.98 -7.31
C LEU A 285 -16.98 -11.49 -7.87
N PHE A 286 -16.32 -10.64 -7.09
CA PHE A 286 -15.03 -10.06 -7.41
C PHE A 286 -13.91 -10.89 -6.80
N ALA A 287 -12.92 -11.27 -7.59
CA ALA A 287 -11.75 -11.99 -7.14
C ALA A 287 -10.45 -11.34 -7.62
N VAL A 288 -9.41 -11.44 -6.79
CA VAL A 288 -8.06 -11.02 -7.15
C VAL A 288 -7.17 -12.26 -7.23
N THR A 289 -6.43 -12.39 -8.34
CA THR A 289 -5.59 -13.58 -8.57
C THR A 289 -4.48 -13.71 -7.51
N GLY A 290 -3.99 -14.95 -7.30
CA GLY A 290 -2.85 -15.22 -6.41
C GLY A 290 -3.13 -15.21 -4.90
N GLY A 291 -4.33 -14.82 -4.45
CA GLY A 291 -4.66 -14.69 -3.02
C GLY A 291 -5.44 -15.87 -2.40
N GLY A 292 -5.64 -16.96 -3.15
CA GLY A 292 -6.43 -18.10 -2.68
C GLY A 292 -7.90 -17.78 -2.48
N ARG A 293 -8.58 -18.54 -1.61
CA ARG A 293 -10.04 -18.36 -1.33
C ARG A 293 -10.36 -17.06 -0.61
N ASP A 294 -9.40 -16.49 0.13
CA ASP A 294 -9.58 -15.27 0.91
C ASP A 294 -9.44 -13.98 0.07
N ALA A 295 -9.24 -14.13 -1.24
CA ALA A 295 -9.17 -13.03 -2.20
C ALA A 295 -10.42 -12.98 -3.10
N GLN A 296 -11.58 -13.26 -2.49
CA GLN A 296 -12.88 -13.19 -3.15
C GLN A 296 -13.87 -12.41 -2.27
N TRP A 297 -14.66 -11.56 -2.91
CA TRP A 297 -15.65 -10.69 -2.27
C TRP A 297 -16.90 -10.62 -3.13
N VAL A 298 -18.06 -10.49 -2.49
CA VAL A 298 -19.28 -10.08 -3.20
C VAL A 298 -19.37 -8.57 -3.07
N LEU A 299 -19.32 -7.87 -4.19
CA LEU A 299 -19.52 -6.42 -4.26
C LEU A 299 -20.95 -6.13 -4.69
N GLY A 300 -21.61 -5.15 -4.09
CA GLY A 300 -23.01 -4.80 -4.35
C GLY A 300 -23.98 -5.40 -3.33
N SER A 301 -25.20 -5.69 -3.75
CA SER A 301 -26.26 -6.20 -2.88
C SER A 301 -25.99 -7.60 -2.34
N GLU A 302 -26.10 -7.79 -1.02
CA GLU A 302 -26.02 -9.12 -0.39
C GLU A 302 -27.35 -9.89 -0.45
N ASP A 303 -28.45 -9.22 -0.81
CA ASP A 303 -29.81 -9.79 -0.82
C ASP A 303 -30.18 -10.40 -2.18
N GLU A 304 -29.36 -10.17 -3.21
CA GLU A 304 -29.59 -10.64 -4.58
C GLU A 304 -28.61 -11.75 -5.01
N PRO A 305 -29.00 -12.63 -5.94
CA PRO A 305 -28.08 -13.61 -6.48
C PRO A 305 -27.01 -12.92 -7.34
N VAL A 306 -25.75 -13.36 -7.19
CA VAL A 306 -24.60 -12.90 -7.99
C VAL A 306 -24.93 -12.92 -9.48
N ARG A 307 -24.71 -11.78 -10.16
CA ARG A 307 -25.02 -11.56 -11.58
C ARG A 307 -23.83 -11.80 -12.50
N ALA A 308 -22.62 -11.62 -11.98
CA ALA A 308 -21.39 -11.77 -12.73
C ALA A 308 -20.21 -12.17 -11.83
N GLU A 309 -19.19 -12.73 -12.45
CA GLU A 309 -17.88 -13.00 -11.85
C GLU A 309 -16.83 -12.15 -12.55
N LEU A 310 -15.97 -11.50 -11.77
CA LEU A 310 -14.89 -10.65 -12.26
C LEU A 310 -13.59 -11.00 -11.53
N VAL A 311 -12.55 -11.29 -12.29
CA VAL A 311 -11.22 -11.66 -11.81
C VAL A 311 -10.18 -10.70 -12.37
N VAL A 312 -9.37 -10.07 -11.52
CA VAL A 312 -8.32 -9.11 -11.92
C VAL A 312 -7.00 -9.45 -11.21
N ASP A 313 -5.87 -9.16 -11.85
CA ASP A 313 -4.56 -9.24 -11.20
C ASP A 313 -4.42 -8.18 -10.08
N PRO A 314 -3.75 -8.46 -8.94
CA PRO A 314 -3.62 -7.49 -7.86
C PRO A 314 -2.95 -6.17 -8.28
N VAL A 315 -1.95 -6.22 -9.16
CA VAL A 315 -1.27 -5.01 -9.66
C VAL A 315 -2.18 -4.28 -10.64
N ASP A 316 -2.78 -4.98 -11.60
CA ASP A 316 -3.71 -4.38 -12.56
C ASP A 316 -4.94 -3.77 -11.88
N PHE A 317 -5.45 -4.39 -10.81
CA PHE A 317 -6.53 -3.83 -10.00
C PHE A 317 -6.12 -2.54 -9.32
N CYS A 318 -4.94 -2.49 -8.70
CA CYS A 318 -4.44 -1.24 -8.11
C CYS A 318 -4.18 -0.17 -9.17
N LEU A 319 -3.65 -0.53 -10.34
CA LEU A 319 -3.47 0.42 -11.44
C LEU A 319 -4.82 0.94 -11.96
N LEU A 320 -5.85 0.09 -12.06
CA LEU A 320 -7.21 0.51 -12.40
C LEU A 320 -7.78 1.47 -11.35
N VAL A 321 -7.67 1.14 -10.07
CA VAL A 321 -8.12 2.00 -8.96
C VAL A 321 -7.36 3.32 -8.95
N GLY A 322 -6.08 3.30 -9.31
CA GLY A 322 -5.29 4.50 -9.54
C GLY A 322 -5.60 5.19 -10.87
N GLY A 323 -6.55 4.75 -11.70
CA GLY A 323 -6.88 5.41 -12.97
C GLY A 323 -5.83 5.27 -14.08
N ARG A 324 -4.93 4.29 -13.98
CA ARG A 324 -3.88 3.99 -15.00
C ARG A 324 -4.33 2.95 -16.04
N TYR A 325 -5.58 2.50 -15.94
CA TYR A 325 -6.28 1.74 -16.98
C TYR A 325 -7.62 2.39 -17.30
N ALA A 326 -7.99 2.40 -18.57
CA ALA A 326 -9.41 2.55 -18.92
C ALA A 326 -10.17 1.29 -18.44
N PRO A 327 -11.40 1.42 -17.90
CA PRO A 327 -12.19 0.28 -17.43
C PRO A 327 -12.34 -0.86 -18.45
N ALA A 328 -12.39 -0.54 -19.75
CA ALA A 328 -12.51 -1.53 -20.81
C ALA A 328 -11.19 -2.27 -21.14
N GLU A 329 -10.05 -1.70 -20.76
CA GLU A 329 -8.72 -2.16 -21.18
C GLU A 329 -7.96 -2.95 -20.11
N VAL A 330 -8.41 -2.88 -18.85
CA VAL A 330 -7.78 -3.64 -17.76
C VAL A 330 -7.83 -5.15 -18.04
N PRO A 331 -6.69 -5.87 -17.97
CA PRO A 331 -6.65 -7.31 -18.09
C PRO A 331 -7.53 -7.98 -17.04
N ARG A 332 -8.47 -8.82 -17.48
CA ARG A 332 -9.45 -9.47 -16.60
C ARG A 332 -9.95 -10.79 -17.14
N GLY A 333 -10.38 -11.67 -16.24
CA GLY A 333 -11.34 -12.74 -16.53
C GLY A 333 -12.73 -12.29 -16.10
N ALA A 334 -13.75 -12.47 -16.94
CA ALA A 334 -15.11 -12.09 -16.57
C ALA A 334 -16.15 -13.00 -17.21
N THR A 335 -17.26 -13.26 -16.50
CA THR A 335 -18.41 -14.00 -17.00
C THR A 335 -19.70 -13.47 -16.39
N GLY A 336 -20.83 -13.58 -17.09
CA GLY A 336 -22.14 -13.14 -16.62
C GLY A 336 -22.56 -11.79 -17.18
N ASP A 337 -23.20 -10.96 -16.36
CA ASP A 337 -23.75 -9.66 -16.76
C ASP A 337 -22.66 -8.59 -17.02
N ASP A 338 -22.46 -8.24 -18.28
CA ASP A 338 -21.49 -7.24 -18.74
C ASP A 338 -21.74 -5.83 -18.16
N ALA A 339 -23.01 -5.45 -17.91
CA ALA A 339 -23.34 -4.15 -17.36
C ALA A 339 -22.96 -4.07 -15.87
N ALA A 340 -23.17 -5.16 -15.12
CA ALA A 340 -22.73 -5.27 -13.73
C ALA A 340 -21.19 -5.24 -13.63
N ILE A 341 -20.49 -5.95 -14.51
CA ILE A 341 -19.02 -5.91 -14.61
C ILE A 341 -18.54 -4.50 -14.93
N GLY A 342 -19.14 -3.86 -15.94
CA GLY A 342 -18.83 -2.49 -16.34
C GLY A 342 -18.95 -1.51 -15.17
N ALA A 343 -20.05 -1.59 -14.41
CA ALA A 343 -20.29 -0.73 -13.26
C ALA A 343 -19.21 -0.88 -12.16
N VAL A 344 -18.74 -2.11 -11.89
CA VAL A 344 -17.65 -2.34 -10.92
C VAL A 344 -16.34 -1.71 -11.40
N LEU A 345 -15.99 -1.89 -12.67
CA LEU A 345 -14.74 -1.39 -13.23
C LEU A 345 -14.73 0.14 -13.40
N GLU A 346 -15.85 0.72 -13.83
CA GLU A 346 -16.04 2.17 -13.90
C GLU A 346 -15.97 2.78 -12.50
N ARG A 347 -16.61 2.16 -11.51
CA ARG A 347 -16.54 2.64 -10.12
C ARG A 347 -15.13 2.51 -9.57
N ALA A 348 -14.41 1.43 -9.86
CA ALA A 348 -13.01 1.28 -9.45
C ALA A 348 -12.14 2.39 -10.04
N ALA A 349 -12.26 2.67 -11.34
CA ALA A 349 -11.51 3.75 -11.99
C ALA A 349 -11.89 5.14 -11.47
N SER A 350 -13.12 5.36 -11.02
CA SER A 350 -13.53 6.63 -10.43
C SER A 350 -12.99 6.85 -9.02
N LEU A 351 -12.35 5.86 -8.41
CA LEU A 351 -11.63 6.01 -7.14
C LEU A 351 -10.22 6.55 -7.32
N ALA A 352 -9.82 6.91 -8.53
CA ALA A 352 -8.53 7.52 -8.78
C ALA A 352 -8.43 8.81 -7.97
N TRP A 353 -7.77 8.69 -6.82
CA TRP A 353 -7.30 9.81 -6.03
C TRP A 353 -6.25 10.49 -6.90
N LEU A 354 -6.61 11.63 -7.48
CA LEU A 354 -5.74 12.38 -8.41
C LEU A 354 -4.46 12.82 -7.72
#